data_AF-A0A9R0YC54-F1
#
_entry.id   AF-A0A9R0YC54-F1
#
_cell.length_a   1.000
_cell.length_b   1.000
_cell.length_c   1.000
_cell.angle_alpha   90.00
_cell.angle_beta   90.00
_cell.angle_gamma   90.00
#
_symmetry.space_group_name_H-M   'P 1'
#
loop_
_entity.id
_entity.type
_entity.pdbx_description
1 polymer ?
#
loop_
_entity_poly.entity_id
_entity_poly.type
_entity_poly.pdbx_seq_one_letter_code
_entity_poly.pdbx_strand_id
1 'polypeptide(L)'
;MATPDEQDKKDQQDMKDEQQAHKDDDEQAAKEYADFEARVKRTIYIDHLSPLVTAQVIKASLAQCANVVSTEFIQNYTIQYEIPAAALVEVDNVSQAQAAVDLMNNFPFMLGGMPRPVRAVFAKPDMFPDRPRKPGLKIEFSWVKQGDPGYDGMNKLKGLARRQEAENMALIKIGRGEGAGGAAAGNPGSKQ
;
A
#
# COMPACT_ATOMS: atom_id res chain seq x y z
N MET A 1 -37.02 46.41 -5.13
CA MET A 1 -35.75 46.45 -5.89
C MET A 1 -34.66 46.65 -4.85
N ALA A 2 -33.78 45.68 -4.65
CA ALA A 2 -32.67 45.83 -3.71
C ALA A 2 -31.77 46.99 -4.16
N THR A 3 -31.27 47.78 -3.21
CA THR A 3 -30.42 48.92 -3.52
C THR A 3 -29.02 48.44 -3.96
N PRO A 4 -28.31 49.15 -4.85
CA PRO A 4 -26.97 48.74 -5.31
C PRO A 4 -26.00 48.47 -4.15
N ASP A 5 -26.10 49.24 -3.06
CA ASP A 5 -25.28 49.10 -1.83
C ASP A 5 -25.58 47.83 -1.02
N GLU A 6 -26.75 47.20 -1.18
CA GLU A 6 -27.11 45.93 -0.54
C GLU A 6 -26.54 44.72 -1.31
N GLN A 7 -26.45 44.83 -2.63
CA GLN A 7 -25.90 43.79 -3.48
C GLN A 7 -24.38 43.67 -3.29
N ASP A 8 -23.66 44.79 -3.26
CA ASP A 8 -22.21 44.82 -3.05
C ASP A 8 -21.77 44.29 -1.67
N LYS A 9 -22.61 44.46 -0.64
CA LYS A 9 -22.34 43.90 0.70
C LYS A 9 -22.56 42.40 0.75
N LYS A 10 -23.55 41.89 0.03
CA LYS A 10 -23.83 40.46 -0.07
C LYS A 10 -22.71 39.75 -0.83
N ASP A 11 -22.28 40.30 -1.96
CA ASP A 11 -21.20 39.73 -2.76
C ASP A 11 -19.85 39.72 -1.99
N GLN A 12 -19.58 40.74 -1.17
CA GLN A 12 -18.42 40.76 -0.27
C GLN A 12 -18.51 39.76 0.88
N GLN A 13 -19.72 39.48 1.38
CA GLN A 13 -19.95 38.50 2.42
C GLN A 13 -19.79 37.08 1.87
N ASP A 14 -20.37 36.80 0.71
CA ASP A 14 -20.27 35.50 0.03
C ASP A 14 -18.79 35.17 -0.29
N MET A 15 -18.00 36.14 -0.79
CA MET A 15 -16.55 35.94 -1.02
C MET A 15 -15.74 35.71 0.26
N LYS A 16 -16.13 36.32 1.39
CA LYS A 16 -15.47 36.08 2.68
C LYS A 16 -15.80 34.70 3.23
N ASP A 17 -17.06 34.27 3.10
CA ASP A 17 -17.52 32.98 3.57
C ASP A 17 -16.89 31.84 2.73
N GLU A 18 -16.72 32.03 1.42
CA GLU A 18 -15.97 31.11 0.56
C GLU A 18 -14.48 31.03 0.92
N GLN A 19 -13.83 32.17 1.18
CA GLN A 19 -12.42 32.21 1.61
C GLN A 19 -12.22 31.58 2.99
N GLN A 20 -13.19 31.77 3.89
CA GLN A 20 -13.17 31.17 5.22
C GLN A 20 -13.38 29.66 5.15
N ALA A 21 -14.34 29.18 4.34
CA ALA A 21 -14.56 27.75 4.10
C ALA A 21 -13.31 27.07 3.50
N HIS A 22 -12.68 27.69 2.50
CA HIS A 22 -11.44 27.17 1.92
C HIS A 22 -10.30 27.06 2.94
N LYS A 23 -10.19 28.02 3.86
CA LYS A 23 -9.18 28.03 4.91
C LYS A 23 -9.44 26.98 5.99
N ASP A 24 -10.71 26.79 6.36
CA ASP A 24 -11.13 25.79 7.34
C ASP A 24 -10.93 24.36 6.79
N ASP A 25 -11.20 24.14 5.50
CA ASP A 25 -10.93 22.87 4.79
C ASP A 25 -9.43 22.56 4.74
N ASP A 26 -8.58 23.54 4.45
CA ASP A 26 -7.12 23.36 4.43
C ASP A 26 -6.56 23.07 5.84
N GLU A 27 -7.09 23.71 6.88
CA GLU A 27 -6.66 23.45 8.27
C GLU A 27 -7.10 22.04 8.73
N GLN A 28 -8.31 21.62 8.35
CA GLN A 28 -8.81 20.28 8.62
C GLN A 28 -7.98 19.22 7.89
N ALA A 29 -7.68 19.43 6.60
CA ALA A 29 -6.82 18.53 5.82
C ALA A 29 -5.40 18.43 6.39
N ALA A 30 -4.86 19.52 6.93
CA ALA A 30 -3.56 19.52 7.60
C ALA A 30 -3.56 18.70 8.90
N LYS A 31 -4.61 18.79 9.71
CA LYS A 31 -4.77 17.98 10.94
C LYS A 31 -4.92 16.50 10.61
N GLU A 32 -5.78 16.16 9.66
CA GLU A 32 -5.98 14.77 9.21
C GLU A 32 -4.68 14.16 8.66
N TYR A 33 -3.91 14.92 7.88
CA TYR A 33 -2.62 14.47 7.37
C TYR A 33 -1.58 14.30 8.48
N ALA A 34 -1.56 15.17 9.50
CA ALA A 34 -0.65 15.05 10.64
C ALA A 34 -0.97 13.81 11.50
N ASP A 35 -2.26 13.56 11.77
CA ASP A 35 -2.72 12.37 12.48
C ASP A 35 -2.40 11.10 11.68
N PHE A 36 -2.57 11.15 10.37
CA PHE A 36 -2.15 10.09 9.45
C PHE A 36 -0.64 9.84 9.56
N GLU A 37 0.22 10.86 9.50
CA GLU A 37 1.67 10.68 9.62
C GLU A 37 2.08 10.11 10.98
N ALA A 38 1.40 10.50 12.05
CA ALA A 38 1.62 9.94 13.38
C ALA A 38 1.27 8.44 13.41
N ARG A 39 0.14 8.05 12.81
CA ARG A 39 -0.25 6.65 12.63
C ARG A 39 0.78 5.89 11.81
N VAL A 40 1.22 6.41 10.67
CA VAL A 40 2.21 5.74 9.80
C VAL A 40 3.51 5.44 10.57
N LYS A 41 4.01 6.37 11.38
CA LYS A 41 5.26 6.20 12.16
C LYS A 41 5.18 5.07 13.20
N ARG A 42 4.00 4.77 13.71
CA ARG A 42 3.77 3.67 14.66
C ARG A 42 3.24 2.39 14.00
N THR A 43 3.17 2.34 12.67
CA THR A 43 2.76 1.15 11.92
C THR A 43 3.96 0.45 11.32
N ILE A 44 3.97 -0.87 11.42
CA ILE A 44 4.97 -1.74 10.79
C ILE A 44 4.34 -2.48 9.62
N TYR A 45 5.09 -2.66 8.55
CA TYR A 45 4.77 -3.53 7.43
C TYR A 45 5.49 -4.85 7.62
N ILE A 46 4.74 -5.94 7.67
CA ILE A 46 5.26 -7.31 7.78
C ILE A 46 5.11 -7.99 6.42
N ASP A 47 6.19 -8.57 5.90
CA ASP A 47 6.21 -9.34 4.66
C ASP A 47 6.39 -10.84 4.89
N HIS A 48 6.31 -11.61 3.80
CA HIS A 48 6.46 -13.08 3.79
C HIS A 48 5.47 -13.80 4.73
N LEU A 49 4.30 -13.23 4.98
CA LEU A 49 3.26 -13.88 5.77
C LEU A 49 2.76 -15.14 5.06
N SER A 50 2.49 -16.17 5.87
CA SER A 50 1.74 -17.33 5.40
C SER A 50 0.27 -16.95 5.23
N PRO A 51 -0.43 -17.46 4.20
CA PRO A 51 -1.86 -17.23 4.01
C PRO A 51 -2.74 -17.65 5.20
N LEU A 52 -2.22 -18.52 6.08
CA LEU A 52 -2.91 -19.02 7.26
C LEU A 52 -2.78 -18.09 8.48
N VAL A 53 -1.96 -17.03 8.38
CA VAL A 53 -1.78 -16.08 9.49
C VAL A 53 -3.02 -15.20 9.61
N THR A 54 -3.62 -15.20 10.79
CA THR A 54 -4.75 -14.31 11.13
C THR A 54 -4.28 -13.12 11.95
N ALA A 55 -5.11 -12.08 12.04
CA ALA A 55 -4.84 -10.92 12.90
C ALA A 55 -4.62 -11.32 14.37
N GLN A 56 -5.31 -12.37 14.85
CA GLN A 56 -5.13 -12.89 16.20
C GLN A 56 -3.74 -13.52 16.40
N VAL A 57 -3.22 -14.23 15.39
CA VAL A 57 -1.86 -14.79 15.43
C VAL A 57 -0.84 -13.66 15.49
N ILE A 58 -0.97 -12.64 14.65
CA ILE A 58 -0.10 -11.45 14.67
C ILE A 58 -0.12 -10.79 16.05
N LYS A 59 -1.31 -10.55 16.59
CA LYS A 59 -1.50 -9.96 17.92
C LYS A 59 -0.85 -10.80 19.02
N ALA A 60 -1.08 -12.10 19.03
CA ALA A 60 -0.52 -13.01 20.03
C ALA A 60 1.02 -13.09 19.95
N SER A 61 1.57 -13.12 18.73
CA SER A 61 3.01 -13.20 18.51
C SER A 61 3.73 -11.90 18.88
N LEU A 62 3.10 -10.75 18.65
CA LEU A 62 3.67 -9.45 18.99
C LEU A 62 3.43 -9.03 20.44
N ALA A 63 2.54 -9.70 21.18
CA ALA A 63 2.18 -9.34 22.55
C ALA A 63 3.38 -9.22 23.51
N GLN A 64 4.50 -9.88 23.21
CA GLN A 64 5.73 -9.81 24.00
C GLN A 64 6.51 -8.49 23.84
N CYS A 65 6.33 -7.77 22.73
CA CYS A 65 7.11 -6.57 22.40
C CYS A 65 6.25 -5.35 22.08
N ALA A 66 4.99 -5.54 21.70
CA ALA A 66 4.08 -4.48 21.32
C ALA A 66 2.62 -4.83 21.60
N ASN A 67 1.83 -3.80 21.89
CA ASN A 67 0.37 -3.93 21.87
C ASN A 67 -0.14 -3.55 20.48
N VAL A 68 -0.81 -4.51 19.82
CA VAL A 68 -1.36 -4.33 18.48
C VAL A 68 -2.73 -3.68 18.56
N VAL A 69 -2.85 -2.50 17.95
CA VAL A 69 -4.09 -1.70 17.86
C VAL A 69 -4.94 -2.20 16.70
N SER A 70 -4.34 -2.29 15.52
CA SER A 70 -5.03 -2.68 14.29
C SER A 70 -4.13 -3.54 13.41
N THR A 71 -4.75 -4.35 12.55
CA THR A 71 -4.05 -5.19 11.58
C THR A 71 -4.83 -5.19 10.28
N GLU A 72 -4.18 -4.76 9.21
CA GLU A 72 -4.74 -4.67 7.88
C GLU A 72 -3.91 -5.52 6.93
N PHE A 73 -4.53 -6.54 6.33
CA PHE A 73 -3.84 -7.38 5.36
C PHE A 73 -3.81 -6.71 3.99
N ILE A 74 -2.62 -6.63 3.39
CA ILE A 74 -2.49 -6.09 2.04
C ILE A 74 -2.85 -7.19 1.05
N GLN A 75 -3.99 -7.02 0.39
CA GLN A 75 -4.44 -7.93 -0.63
C GLN A 75 -3.67 -7.69 -1.94
N ASN A 76 -3.18 -8.77 -2.55
CA ASN A 76 -2.53 -8.69 -3.84
C ASN A 76 -3.56 -8.77 -4.97
N TYR A 77 -3.92 -7.63 -5.56
CA TYR A 77 -4.87 -7.55 -6.68
C TYR A 77 -4.24 -7.82 -8.05
N THR A 78 -2.90 -7.91 -8.12
CA THR A 78 -2.17 -8.08 -9.39
C THR A 78 -1.98 -9.55 -9.78
N ILE A 79 -2.21 -10.46 -8.84
CA ILE A 79 -2.03 -11.90 -9.05
C ILE A 79 -3.37 -12.58 -8.77
N GLN A 80 -3.77 -13.54 -9.61
CA GLN A 80 -5.03 -14.28 -9.49
C GLN A 80 -5.11 -15.25 -8.29
N TYR A 81 -4.23 -15.11 -7.30
CA TYR A 81 -4.11 -16.03 -6.17
C TYR A 81 -4.34 -15.30 -4.85
N GLU A 82 -5.15 -15.90 -3.97
CA GLU A 82 -5.43 -15.42 -2.62
C GLU A 82 -4.22 -15.66 -1.70
N ILE A 83 -3.19 -14.80 -1.82
CA ILE A 83 -2.01 -14.84 -0.98
C ILE A 83 -1.93 -13.51 -0.22
N PRO A 84 -2.41 -13.44 1.05
CA PRO A 84 -2.04 -12.36 1.95
C PRO A 84 -0.56 -12.54 2.28
N ALA A 85 0.29 -11.91 1.48
CA ALA A 85 1.75 -11.98 1.63
C ALA A 85 2.27 -10.95 2.65
N ALA A 86 1.44 -9.96 3.00
CA ALA A 86 1.85 -8.87 3.85
C ALA A 86 0.70 -8.25 4.66
N ALA A 87 1.05 -7.59 5.76
CA ALA A 87 0.12 -6.84 6.59
C ALA A 87 0.75 -5.54 7.11
N LEU A 88 -0.09 -4.53 7.26
CA LEU A 88 0.18 -3.34 8.07
C LEU A 88 -0.32 -3.61 9.49
N VAL A 89 0.55 -3.41 10.48
CA VAL A 89 0.25 -3.64 11.88
C VAL A 89 0.52 -2.35 12.65
N GLU A 90 -0.54 -1.73 13.13
CA GLU A 90 -0.45 -0.54 13.97
C GLU A 90 -0.23 -0.95 15.42
N VAL A 91 0.73 -0.31 16.07
CA VAL A 91 1.01 -0.49 17.50
C VAL A 91 0.87 0.83 18.25
N ASP A 92 0.80 0.78 19.58
CA ASP A 92 0.53 1.99 20.39
C ASP A 92 1.55 3.11 20.18
N ASN A 93 2.84 2.75 20.12
CA ASN A 93 3.95 3.70 20.16
C ASN A 93 5.06 3.37 19.17
N VAL A 94 5.78 4.40 18.72
CA VAL A 94 6.93 4.26 17.79
C VAL A 94 8.04 3.38 18.37
N SER A 95 8.28 3.42 19.68
CA SER A 95 9.27 2.56 20.35
C SER A 95 8.90 1.08 20.28
N GLN A 96 7.61 0.75 20.39
CA GLN A 96 7.13 -0.62 20.23
C GLN A 96 7.25 -1.07 18.76
N ALA A 97 6.99 -0.17 17.81
CA ALA A 97 7.18 -0.45 16.39
C ALA A 97 8.65 -0.78 16.09
N GLN A 98 9.59 0.02 16.62
CA GLN A 98 11.02 -0.24 16.52
C GLN A 98 11.42 -1.57 17.15
N ALA A 99 10.95 -1.86 18.37
CA ALA A 99 11.24 -3.13 19.04
C ALA A 99 10.74 -4.35 18.25
N ALA A 100 9.54 -4.25 17.64
CA ALA A 100 9.00 -5.30 16.79
C ALA A 100 9.84 -5.49 15.51
N VAL A 101 10.23 -4.40 14.86
CA VAL A 101 11.09 -4.42 13.66
C VAL A 101 12.45 -5.05 13.97
N ASP A 102 13.09 -4.63 15.07
CA ASP A 102 14.39 -5.15 15.49
C ASP A 102 14.31 -6.63 15.84
N LEU A 103 13.25 -7.05 16.55
CA LEU A 103 13.02 -8.45 16.88
C LEU A 103 12.91 -9.33 15.62
N MET A 104 12.11 -8.90 14.63
CA MET A 104 11.90 -9.69 13.41
C MET A 104 13.09 -9.67 12.45
N ASN A 105 13.88 -8.61 12.45
CA ASN A 105 15.04 -8.50 11.54
C ASN A 105 16.31 -9.11 12.12
N ASN A 106 16.49 -9.08 13.45
CA ASN A 106 17.68 -9.62 14.11
C ASN A 106 17.56 -11.13 14.39
N PHE A 107 16.34 -11.66 14.47
CA PHE A 107 16.09 -13.07 14.75
C PHE A 107 15.10 -13.67 13.74
N PRO A 108 15.26 -14.94 13.34
CA PRO A 108 14.27 -15.62 12.51
C PRO A 108 12.91 -15.74 13.23
N PHE A 109 12.03 -14.76 13.00
CA PHE A 109 10.73 -14.69 13.64
C PHE A 109 9.69 -15.43 12.78
N MET A 110 9.07 -16.47 13.33
CA MET A 110 8.17 -17.35 12.58
C MET A 110 6.71 -17.11 12.95
N LEU A 111 5.84 -16.95 11.95
CA LEU A 111 4.40 -16.83 12.12
C LEU A 111 3.68 -17.97 11.38
N GLY A 112 2.84 -18.73 12.08
CA GLY A 112 1.96 -19.74 11.44
C GLY A 112 2.56 -21.14 11.23
N GLY A 113 3.50 -21.57 12.09
CA GLY A 113 3.89 -22.99 12.25
C GLY A 113 4.84 -23.58 11.19
N MET A 114 4.82 -23.09 9.94
CA MET A 114 5.87 -23.42 8.96
C MET A 114 7.12 -22.55 9.19
N PRO A 115 8.34 -23.07 9.02
CA PRO A 115 9.58 -22.36 9.29
C PRO A 115 9.90 -21.34 8.19
N ARG A 116 9.03 -20.34 8.02
CA ARG A 116 9.19 -19.19 7.13
C ARG A 116 9.39 -17.95 8.00
N PRO A 117 10.62 -17.44 8.10
CA PRO A 117 10.88 -16.18 8.79
C PRO A 117 10.14 -15.04 8.09
N VAL A 118 9.43 -14.23 8.88
CA VAL A 118 8.82 -13.00 8.42
C VAL A 118 9.82 -11.85 8.56
N ARG A 119 9.68 -10.79 7.77
CA ARG A 119 10.46 -9.56 7.94
C ARG A 119 9.54 -8.40 8.20
N ALA A 120 10.05 -7.41 8.91
CA ALA A 120 9.31 -6.20 9.19
C ALA A 120 10.12 -4.96 8.79
N VAL A 121 9.44 -3.96 8.25
CA VAL A 121 9.97 -2.62 8.05
C VAL A 121 8.94 -1.59 8.50
N PHE A 122 9.36 -0.35 8.75
CA PHE A 122 8.41 0.73 9.00
C PHE A 122 7.50 0.95 7.80
N ALA A 123 6.23 1.20 8.08
CA ALA A 123 5.26 1.50 7.03
C ALA A 123 5.60 2.82 6.34
N LYS A 124 5.28 2.90 5.04
CA LYS A 124 5.39 4.13 4.26
C LYS A 124 4.00 4.70 4.02
N PRO A 125 3.87 6.04 3.91
CA PRO A 125 2.59 6.68 3.56
C PRO A 125 1.92 6.07 2.33
N ASP A 126 2.71 5.69 1.32
CA ASP A 126 2.23 5.16 0.05
C ASP A 126 1.64 3.73 0.15
N MET A 127 1.77 3.07 1.31
CA MET A 127 1.22 1.74 1.54
C MET A 127 -0.24 1.76 2.02
N PHE A 128 -0.77 2.93 2.39
CA PHE A 128 -2.10 3.06 2.97
C PHE A 128 -3.13 3.44 1.90
N PRO A 129 -4.26 2.71 1.79
CA PRO A 129 -5.31 3.05 0.83
C PRO A 129 -6.10 4.29 1.23
N ASP A 130 -6.18 4.58 2.53
CA ASP A 130 -6.93 5.69 3.13
C ASP A 130 -6.08 6.95 3.32
N ARG A 131 -4.96 7.07 2.60
CA ARG A 131 -4.04 8.20 2.72
C ARG A 131 -4.74 9.53 2.34
N PRO A 132 -4.80 10.52 3.25
CA PRO A 132 -5.34 11.84 2.93
C PRO A 132 -4.43 12.59 1.97
N ARG A 133 -5.01 13.54 1.22
CA ARG A 133 -4.25 14.37 0.29
C ARG A 133 -3.18 15.15 1.05
N LYS A 134 -1.94 15.08 0.57
CA LYS A 134 -0.85 15.89 1.14
C LYS A 134 -1.17 17.39 0.96
N PRO A 135 -1.23 18.18 2.04
CA PRO A 135 -1.46 19.63 1.94
C PRO A 135 -0.42 20.29 1.03
N GLY A 136 -0.87 21.24 0.20
CA GLY A 136 0.00 22.01 -0.69
C GLY A 136 0.46 21.30 -1.98
N LEU A 137 0.06 20.04 -2.22
CA LEU A 137 0.41 19.35 -3.47
C LEU A 137 -0.60 19.69 -4.59
N LYS A 138 -0.14 20.39 -5.63
CA LYS A 138 -0.90 20.59 -6.88
C LYS A 138 -0.57 19.45 -7.85
N ILE A 139 -1.51 18.54 -8.06
CA ILE A 139 -1.39 17.48 -9.06
C ILE A 139 -2.15 17.92 -10.30
N GLU A 140 -1.46 17.99 -11.43
CA GLU A 140 -2.05 18.26 -12.74
C GLU A 140 -1.97 17.01 -13.60
N PHE A 141 -3.05 16.69 -14.31
CA PHE A 141 -3.13 15.52 -15.17
C PHE A 141 -3.37 15.95 -16.62
N SER A 142 -2.60 15.38 -17.54
CA SER A 142 -2.78 15.58 -18.98
C SER A 142 -2.63 14.27 -19.73
N TRP A 143 -3.55 13.97 -20.64
CA TRP A 143 -3.43 12.85 -21.56
C TRP A 143 -2.46 13.20 -22.69
N VAL A 144 -1.41 12.39 -22.87
CA VAL A 144 -0.43 12.57 -23.95
C VAL A 144 -0.89 11.81 -25.19
N LYS A 145 -1.02 12.50 -26.32
CA LYS A 145 -1.39 11.93 -27.63
C LYS A 145 -0.19 11.79 -28.54
N GLN A 146 -0.35 10.97 -29.59
CA GLN A 146 0.69 10.82 -30.61
C GLN A 146 0.93 12.17 -31.30
N GLY A 147 2.19 12.60 -31.32
CA GLY A 147 2.60 13.92 -31.84
C GLY A 147 2.83 14.97 -30.76
N ASP A 148 2.41 14.73 -29.50
CA ASP A 148 2.70 15.65 -28.40
C ASP A 148 4.17 15.56 -27.95
N PRO A 149 4.77 16.68 -27.51
CA PRO A 149 6.07 16.65 -26.83
C PRO A 149 6.03 15.69 -25.64
N GLY A 150 6.91 14.67 -25.65
CA GLY A 150 6.99 13.65 -24.59
C GLY A 150 6.24 12.34 -24.88
N TYR A 151 5.49 12.23 -25.98
CA TYR A 151 4.81 10.99 -26.37
C TYR A 151 5.77 9.81 -26.50
N ASP A 152 6.90 9.98 -27.18
CA ASP A 152 7.89 8.91 -27.39
C ASP A 152 8.48 8.40 -26.08
N GLY A 153 8.71 9.30 -25.12
CA GLY A 153 9.17 8.95 -23.78
C GLY A 153 8.13 8.11 -23.03
N MET A 154 6.87 8.52 -23.05
CA MET A 154 5.77 7.78 -22.43
C MET A 154 5.49 6.45 -23.11
N ASN A 155 5.59 6.39 -24.43
CA ASN A 155 5.40 5.14 -25.17
C ASN A 155 6.51 4.12 -24.86
N LYS A 156 7.77 4.57 -24.71
CA LYS A 156 8.86 3.72 -24.23
C LYS A 156 8.63 3.24 -22.80
N LEU A 157 8.21 4.13 -21.90
CA LEU A 157 7.91 3.78 -20.51
C LEU A 157 6.78 2.73 -20.42
N LYS A 158 5.74 2.88 -21.24
CA LYS A 158 4.66 1.88 -21.37
C LYS A 158 5.19 0.53 -21.82
N GLY A 159 6.11 0.50 -22.78
CA GLY A 159 6.78 -0.73 -23.23
C GLY A 159 7.59 -1.40 -22.12
N LEU A 160 8.33 -0.62 -21.34
CA LEU A 160 9.09 -1.12 -20.19
C LEU A 160 8.18 -1.69 -19.09
N ALA A 161 7.08 -1.01 -18.75
CA ALA A 161 6.13 -1.48 -17.76
C ALA A 161 5.54 -2.85 -18.12
N ARG A 162 5.15 -3.05 -19.38
CA ARG A 162 4.66 -4.35 -19.89
C ARG A 162 5.70 -5.45 -19.80
N ARG A 163 6.97 -5.13 -20.07
CA ARG A 163 8.06 -6.10 -19.95
C ARG A 163 8.26 -6.50 -18.49
N GLN A 164 8.31 -5.53 -17.58
CA GLN A 164 8.44 -5.78 -16.14
C GLN A 164 7.31 -6.66 -15.62
N GLU A 165 6.08 -6.43 -16.07
CA GLU A 165 4.92 -7.24 -15.72
C GLU A 165 5.08 -8.70 -16.17
N ALA A 166 5.50 -8.92 -17.42
CA ALA A 166 5.75 -10.26 -17.95
C ALA A 166 6.89 -10.98 -17.21
N GLU A 167 7.97 -10.28 -16.89
CA GLU A 167 9.11 -10.81 -16.13
C GLU A 167 8.71 -11.17 -14.70
N ASN A 168 7.97 -10.30 -14.01
CA ASN A 168 7.45 -10.56 -12.67
C ASN A 168 6.54 -11.80 -12.64
N MET A 169 5.62 -11.93 -13.61
CA MET A 169 4.74 -13.09 -13.72
C MET A 169 5.52 -14.39 -13.97
N ALA A 170 6.56 -14.33 -14.80
CA ALA A 170 7.45 -15.47 -15.02
C ALA A 170 8.17 -15.89 -13.74
N LEU A 171 8.69 -14.93 -12.95
CA LEU A 171 9.34 -15.20 -11.67
C LEU A 171 8.38 -15.81 -10.64
N ILE A 172 7.15 -15.32 -10.56
CA ILE A 172 6.10 -15.88 -9.67
C ILE A 172 5.82 -17.34 -10.05
N LYS A 173 5.75 -17.65 -11.35
CA LYS A 173 5.54 -19.02 -11.84
C LYS A 173 6.71 -19.95 -11.49
N ILE A 174 7.95 -19.49 -11.68
CA ILE A 174 9.15 -20.26 -11.37
C ILE A 174 9.26 -20.50 -9.85
N GLY A 175 9.04 -19.46 -9.03
CA GLY A 175 9.14 -19.54 -7.57
C GLY A 175 8.12 -20.49 -6.91
N ARG A 176 7.04 -20.85 -7.61
CA ARG A 176 6.06 -21.85 -7.16
C ARG A 176 6.41 -23.29 -7.54
N GLY A 177 7.51 -23.51 -8.27
CA GLY A 177 7.88 -24.85 -8.73
C GLY A 177 7.08 -25.36 -9.93
N GLU A 178 6.36 -24.49 -10.65
CA GLU A 178 5.66 -24.85 -11.90
C GLU A 178 6.57 -24.73 -13.13
N GLY A 179 7.81 -25.20 -12.98
CA GLY A 179 8.81 -25.28 -14.03
C GLY A 179 9.55 -26.61 -13.94
N ALA A 180 9.26 -27.50 -14.90
CA ALA A 180 9.95 -28.77 -15.16
C ALA A 180 9.71 -29.92 -14.15
N GLY A 181 8.48 -30.43 -14.10
CA GLY A 181 8.17 -31.76 -13.55
C GLY A 181 7.63 -32.70 -14.64
N GLY A 182 8.49 -33.55 -15.19
CA GLY A 182 8.09 -34.85 -15.74
C GLY A 182 7.76 -34.92 -17.23
N ALA A 183 8.79 -34.89 -18.08
CA ALA A 183 8.79 -35.78 -19.24
C ALA A 183 8.79 -37.23 -18.72
N ALA A 184 7.61 -37.82 -18.51
CA ALA A 184 7.50 -39.25 -18.29
C ALA A 184 7.62 -39.95 -19.65
N ALA A 185 8.71 -40.70 -19.78
CA ALA A 185 9.06 -41.54 -20.91
C ALA A 185 7.88 -42.37 -21.42
N GLY A 186 7.78 -42.49 -22.74
CA GLY A 186 6.82 -43.37 -23.38
C GLY A 186 6.99 -44.81 -22.92
N ASN A 187 5.87 -45.50 -22.72
CA ASN A 187 5.84 -46.95 -22.63
C ASN A 187 5.30 -47.51 -23.97
N PRO A 188 6.16 -48.08 -24.84
CA PRO A 188 5.71 -48.81 -26.00
C PRO A 188 5.45 -50.25 -25.60
N GLY A 189 4.20 -50.62 -25.30
CA GLY A 189 3.93 -52.03 -25.03
C GLY A 189 2.54 -52.34 -24.47
N SER A 190 1.57 -52.49 -25.37
CA SER A 190 0.55 -53.54 -25.23
C SER A 190 -0.22 -53.68 -26.55
N LYS A 191 0.34 -54.49 -27.46
CA LYS A 191 -0.49 -55.33 -28.31
C LYS A 191 -0.96 -56.50 -27.46
N GLN A 192 -2.26 -56.70 -27.38
CA GLN A 192 -2.93 -58.00 -27.55
C GLN A 192 -4.39 -57.75 -27.87
#